data_AF-A0A9W6Y3M2-F1
#
_entry.id   AF-A0A9W6Y3M2-F1
#
_cell.length_a   1.000
_cell.length_b   1.000
_cell.length_c   1.000
_cell.angle_alpha   90.00
_cell.angle_beta   90.00
_cell.angle_gamma   90.00
#
_symmetry.space_group_name_H-M   'P 1'
#
loop_
_entity.id
_entity.type
_entity.pdbx_description
1 polymer ?
#
loop_
_entity_poly.entity_id
_entity_poly.type
_entity_poly.pdbx_seq_one_letter_code
_entity_poly.pdbx_strand_id
1 'polypeptide(L)'
;MLLQRYGKIGVAIGSDQWYPEVARSLVVQGAELLLYPSAMGSNQYDPSFDPRDQWQRVMQGHAAASMVPVICSNRVGTEVVDGIQVTFVGSSFITGQTGEMVRGALCNLDTLSTSF
;
A
#
# COMPACT_ATOMS: atom_id res chain seq x y z
N MET A 1 -1.01 -16.84 4.18
CA MET A 1 -2.09 -16.47 5.11
C MET A 1 -1.61 -16.67 6.53
N LEU A 2 -1.75 -15.67 7.40
CA LEU A 2 -1.33 -15.76 8.81
C LEU A 2 -2.57 -15.69 9.71
N LEU A 3 -2.77 -16.71 10.55
CA LEU A 3 -3.78 -16.66 11.62
C LEU A 3 -3.22 -15.83 12.77
N GLN A 4 -3.77 -14.65 13.00
CA GLN A 4 -3.37 -13.78 14.10
C GLN A 4 -4.45 -13.77 15.17
N ARG A 5 -4.09 -13.38 16.39
CA ARG A 5 -5.03 -13.24 17.51
C ARG A 5 -6.20 -12.28 17.22
N TYR A 6 -6.06 -11.45 16.20
CA TYR A 6 -6.97 -10.35 15.86
C TYR A 6 -7.65 -10.50 14.49
N GLY A 7 -7.44 -11.61 13.77
CA GLY A 7 -8.04 -11.86 12.45
C GLY A 7 -7.08 -12.51 11.45
N LYS A 8 -7.59 -12.78 10.25
CA LYS A 8 -6.86 -13.39 9.13
C LYS A 8 -6.32 -12.31 8.21
N ILE A 9 -5.00 -12.23 8.12
CA ILE A 9 -4.31 -11.20 7.34
C ILE A 9 -3.81 -11.76 6.01
N GLY A 10 -4.19 -11.11 4.91
CA GLY A 10 -3.59 -11.29 3.60
C GLY A 10 -2.42 -10.31 3.43
N VAL A 11 -1.29 -10.79 2.92
CA VAL A 11 -0.11 -9.96 2.67
C VAL A 11 0.34 -10.19 1.24
N ALA A 12 0.60 -9.10 0.52
CA ALA A 12 1.23 -9.12 -0.80
C ALA A 12 2.33 -8.06 -0.85
N ILE A 13 3.37 -8.25 -1.68
CA ILE A 13 4.62 -7.48 -1.55
C ILE A 13 5.00 -6.85 -2.89
N GLY A 14 5.46 -5.60 -2.84
CA GLY A 14 6.04 -4.95 -4.00
C GLY A 14 5.02 -4.79 -5.13
N SER A 15 5.28 -5.41 -6.29
CA SER A 15 4.43 -5.26 -7.48
C SER A 15 3.08 -5.94 -7.36
N ASP A 16 2.91 -6.92 -6.47
CA ASP A 16 1.67 -7.69 -6.33
C ASP A 16 0.44 -6.81 -6.13
N GLN A 17 0.61 -5.69 -5.43
CA GLN A 17 -0.47 -4.77 -5.11
C GLN A 17 -1.11 -4.16 -6.36
N TRP A 18 -0.45 -4.13 -7.52
CA TRP A 18 -1.05 -3.63 -8.76
C TRP A 18 -2.09 -4.58 -9.37
N TYR A 19 -2.16 -5.83 -8.90
CA TYR A 19 -2.96 -6.88 -9.50
C TYR A 19 -4.21 -7.20 -8.65
N PRO A 20 -5.43 -6.89 -9.14
CA PRO A 20 -6.66 -7.20 -8.41
C PRO A 20 -6.86 -8.70 -8.17
N GLU A 21 -6.26 -9.56 -8.99
CA GLU A 21 -6.27 -11.01 -8.86
C GLU A 21 -5.60 -11.45 -7.55
N VAL A 22 -4.50 -10.80 -7.16
CA VAL A 22 -3.80 -11.10 -5.91
C VAL A 22 -4.69 -10.75 -4.72
N ALA A 23 -5.25 -9.55 -4.71
CA ALA A 23 -6.18 -9.10 -3.68
C ALA A 23 -7.37 -10.08 -3.53
N ARG A 24 -8.00 -10.43 -4.66
CA ARG A 24 -9.13 -11.37 -4.68
C ARG A 24 -8.72 -12.75 -4.16
N SER A 25 -7.55 -13.26 -4.56
CA SER A 25 -7.09 -14.59 -4.15
C SER A 25 -6.88 -14.70 -2.64
N LEU A 26 -6.37 -13.64 -2.00
CA LEU A 26 -6.17 -13.58 -0.56
C LEU A 26 -7.49 -13.54 0.20
N VAL A 27 -8.46 -12.77 -0.29
CA VAL A 27 -9.79 -12.67 0.31
C VAL A 27 -10.59 -13.96 0.13
N VAL A 28 -10.50 -14.62 -1.03
CA VAL A 28 -11.12 -15.95 -1.26
C VAL A 28 -10.55 -17.01 -0.30
N GLN A 29 -9.27 -16.90 0.06
CA GLN A 29 -8.64 -17.75 1.08
C GLN A 29 -9.03 -17.35 2.52
N GLY A 30 -9.81 -16.28 2.69
CA GLY A 30 -10.39 -15.85 3.95
C GLY A 30 -9.66 -14.69 4.64
N ALA A 31 -8.89 -13.88 3.91
CA ALA A 31 -8.34 -12.65 4.48
C ALA A 31 -9.47 -11.66 4.83
N GLU A 32 -9.40 -11.10 6.04
CA GLU A 32 -10.33 -10.09 6.58
C GLU A 32 -9.78 -8.66 6.42
N LEU A 33 -8.47 -8.55 6.14
CA LEU A 33 -7.77 -7.32 5.78
C LEU A 33 -6.54 -7.64 4.93
N LEU A 34 -6.10 -6.67 4.13
CA LEU A 34 -4.92 -6.78 3.27
C LEU A 34 -3.82 -5.81 3.69
N LEU A 35 -2.58 -6.30 3.80
CA LEU A 35 -1.39 -5.49 4.07
C LEU A 35 -0.45 -5.51 2.85
N TYR A 36 -0.06 -4.32 2.39
CA TYR A 36 0.87 -4.13 1.28
C TYR A 36 2.08 -3.28 1.71
N PRO A 37 3.16 -3.92 2.19
CA PRO A 37 4.45 -3.26 2.33
C PRO A 37 5.02 -2.90 0.94
N SER A 38 5.47 -1.66 0.81
CA SER A 38 5.91 -1.02 -0.44
C SER A 38 7.23 -0.26 -0.30
N ALA A 39 7.92 -0.13 -1.43
CA ALA A 39 9.10 0.73 -1.59
C ALA A 39 9.01 1.45 -2.96
N MET A 40 7.91 2.16 -3.16
CA MET A 40 7.66 2.94 -4.36
C MET A 40 8.36 4.30 -4.29
N GLY A 41 9.04 4.66 -5.37
CA GLY A 41 9.81 5.89 -5.46
C GLY A 41 9.90 6.43 -6.88
N SER A 42 10.76 7.42 -7.06
CA SER A 42 11.08 8.03 -8.34
C SER A 42 11.56 7.02 -9.37
N ASN A 43 11.13 7.17 -10.63
CA ASN A 43 11.63 6.39 -11.75
C ASN A 43 12.91 7.03 -12.32
N GLN A 44 13.97 6.25 -12.50
CA GLN A 44 15.24 6.71 -13.07
C GLN A 44 15.14 7.19 -14.53
N TYR A 45 14.15 6.70 -15.28
CA TYR A 45 13.94 7.05 -16.69
C TYR A 45 12.97 8.23 -16.87
N ASP A 46 12.12 8.49 -15.88
CA ASP A 46 11.18 9.61 -15.85
C ASP A 46 11.03 10.15 -14.43
N PRO A 47 11.91 11.07 -14.00
CA PRO A 47 11.85 11.67 -12.67
C PRO A 47 10.60 12.52 -12.42
N SER A 48 9.85 12.89 -13.47
CA SER A 48 8.63 13.70 -13.36
C SER A 48 7.40 12.85 -13.07
N PHE A 49 7.48 11.54 -13.27
CA PHE A 49 6.38 10.63 -13.03
C PHE A 49 6.16 10.40 -11.53
N ASP A 50 4.98 10.78 -11.05
CA ASP A 50 4.53 10.53 -9.69
C ASP A 50 3.44 9.43 -9.67
N PRO A 51 3.78 8.20 -9.25
CA PRO A 51 2.83 7.08 -9.26
C PRO A 51 1.81 7.10 -8.12
N ARG A 52 1.92 8.02 -7.14
CA ARG A 52 1.18 7.96 -5.87
C ARG A 52 -0.33 7.86 -6.07
N ASP A 53 -0.88 8.76 -6.85
CA ASP A 53 -2.33 8.85 -7.07
C ASP A 53 -2.87 7.60 -7.79
N GLN A 54 -2.11 7.09 -8.76
CA GLN A 54 -2.46 5.87 -9.48
C GLN A 54 -2.43 4.67 -8.53
N TRP A 55 -1.38 4.56 -7.72
CA TRP A 55 -1.23 3.50 -6.74
C TRP A 55 -2.37 3.50 -5.73
N GLN A 56 -2.67 4.65 -5.13
CA GLN A 56 -3.74 4.79 -4.15
C GLN A 56 -5.09 4.36 -4.73
N ARG A 57 -5.43 4.84 -5.93
CA ARG A 57 -6.69 4.47 -6.61
C ARG A 57 -6.82 2.97 -6.85
N VAL A 58 -5.73 2.29 -7.21
CA VAL A 58 -5.76 0.82 -7.42
C VAL A 58 -6.03 0.11 -6.09
N MET A 59 -5.38 0.50 -4.99
CA MET A 59 -5.63 -0.13 -3.68
C MET A 59 -7.04 0.13 -3.16
N GLN A 60 -7.56 1.35 -3.36
CA GLN A 60 -8.95 1.69 -3.04
C GLN A 60 -9.92 0.81 -3.83
N GLY A 61 -9.61 0.54 -5.11
CA GLY A 61 -10.34 -0.42 -5.93
C GLY A 61 -10.32 -1.83 -5.35
N HIS A 62 -9.17 -2.32 -4.88
CA HIS A 62 -9.06 -3.63 -4.24
C HIS A 62 -9.93 -3.74 -3.00
N ALA A 63 -9.90 -2.71 -2.15
CA ALA A 63 -10.73 -2.64 -0.95
C ALA A 63 -12.22 -2.67 -1.31
N ALA A 64 -12.66 -1.76 -2.17
CA ALA A 64 -14.06 -1.64 -2.60
C ALA A 64 -14.58 -2.92 -3.28
N ALA A 65 -13.78 -3.53 -4.15
CA ALA A 65 -14.18 -4.73 -4.87
C ALA A 65 -14.23 -5.97 -3.97
N SER A 66 -13.36 -6.03 -2.96
CA SER A 66 -13.23 -7.22 -2.10
C SER A 66 -13.94 -7.07 -0.75
N MET A 67 -14.49 -5.88 -0.47
CA MET A 67 -15.17 -5.53 0.79
C MET A 67 -14.31 -5.81 2.04
N VAL A 68 -13.01 -5.53 1.95
CA VAL A 68 -12.06 -5.63 3.07
C VAL A 68 -11.19 -4.38 3.14
N PRO A 69 -10.76 -3.95 4.34
CA PRO A 69 -9.77 -2.87 4.48
C PRO A 69 -8.43 -3.21 3.83
N VAL A 70 -7.77 -2.20 3.27
CA VAL A 70 -6.41 -2.30 2.73
C VAL A 70 -5.51 -1.32 3.47
N ILE A 71 -4.35 -1.80 3.92
CA ILE A 71 -3.34 -1.00 4.61
C ILE A 71 -2.05 -1.05 3.81
N CYS A 72 -1.57 0.13 3.47
CA CYS A 72 -0.38 0.32 2.65
C CYS A 72 0.67 1.07 3.45
N SER A 73 1.85 0.48 3.59
CA SER A 73 3.01 1.13 4.20
C SER A 73 4.10 1.21 3.15
N ASN A 74 4.48 2.43 2.80
CA ASN A 74 5.51 2.69 1.82
C ASN A 74 6.71 3.37 2.47
N ARG A 75 7.91 3.12 1.96
CA ARG A 75 9.13 3.78 2.40
C ARG A 75 9.09 5.29 2.14
N VAL A 76 9.83 6.07 2.95
CA VAL A 76 10.11 7.49 2.75
C VAL A 76 11.60 7.78 2.65
N GLY A 77 11.93 8.95 2.13
CA GLY A 77 13.31 9.46 2.06
C GLY A 77 14.01 9.15 0.75
N THR A 78 15.26 9.63 0.64
CA THR A 78 16.10 9.42 -0.53
C THR A 78 17.25 8.49 -0.17
N GLU A 79 17.42 7.43 -0.96
CA GLU A 79 18.52 6.49 -0.81
C GLU A 79 19.36 6.48 -2.09
N VAL A 80 20.67 6.31 -1.94
CA VAL A 80 21.61 6.17 -3.05
C VAL A 80 22.31 4.82 -2.90
N VAL A 81 22.12 3.95 -3.89
CA VAL A 81 22.71 2.61 -3.93
C VAL A 81 23.41 2.46 -5.27
N ASP A 82 24.70 2.10 -5.25
CA ASP A 82 25.53 1.93 -6.46
C ASP A 82 25.47 3.14 -7.44
N GLY A 83 25.36 4.35 -6.89
CA GLY A 83 25.25 5.59 -7.67
C GLY A 83 23.86 5.90 -8.23
N ILE A 84 22.87 5.03 -8.00
CA ILE A 84 21.48 5.23 -8.39
C ILE A 84 20.73 5.85 -7.21
N GLN A 85 20.14 7.02 -7.44
CA GLN A 85 19.31 7.71 -6.45
C GLN A 85 17.84 7.33 -6.63
N VAL A 86 17.18 6.94 -5.54
CA VAL A 86 15.73 6.74 -5.47
C VAL A 86 15.16 7.59 -4.36
N THR A 87 14.18 8.43 -4.67
CA THR A 87 13.38 9.13 -3.67
C THR A 87 12.06 8.40 -3.50
N PHE A 88 11.86 7.78 -2.34
CA PHE A 88 10.62 7.08 -2.01
C PHE A 88 9.52 8.09 -1.70
N VAL A 89 8.34 7.84 -2.28
CA VAL A 89 7.24 8.82 -2.29
C VAL A 89 6.38 8.80 -1.03
N GLY A 90 6.63 7.86 -0.09
CA GLY A 90 5.83 7.70 1.11
C GLY A 90 4.36 7.48 0.78
N SER A 91 3.50 8.32 1.37
CA SER A 91 2.05 8.30 1.12
C SER A 91 1.37 7.02 1.58
N SER A 92 1.90 6.41 2.65
CA SER A 92 1.27 5.32 3.41
C SER A 92 -0.18 5.67 3.78
N PHE A 93 -1.11 4.71 3.72
CA PHE A 93 -2.53 4.97 3.97
C PHE A 93 -3.30 3.71 4.38
N ILE A 94 -4.49 3.94 4.92
CA ILE A 94 -5.47 2.92 5.30
C ILE A 94 -6.78 3.25 4.58
N THR A 95 -7.40 2.24 3.98
CA THR A 95 -8.77 2.32 3.47
C THR A 95 -9.75 1.64 4.42
N GLY A 96 -11.00 2.08 4.40
CA GLY A 96 -12.10 1.25 4.84
C GLY A 96 -12.46 0.20 3.79
N GLN A 97 -13.50 -0.58 4.09
CA GLN A 97 -13.95 -1.69 3.25
C GLN A 97 -14.64 -1.24 1.96
N THR A 98 -15.04 0.03 1.84
CA THR A 98 -15.65 0.58 0.61
C THR A 98 -14.63 1.35 -0.25
N GLY A 99 -13.35 1.30 0.11
CA GLY A 99 -12.27 1.97 -0.61
C GLY A 99 -12.10 3.45 -0.28
N GLU A 100 -12.86 3.99 0.68
CA GLU A 100 -12.62 5.31 1.22
C GLU A 100 -11.30 5.35 1.99
N MET A 101 -10.50 6.39 1.79
CA MET A 101 -9.27 6.57 2.55
C MET A 101 -9.61 7.10 3.95
N VAL A 102 -9.42 6.27 4.98
CA VAL A 102 -9.74 6.63 6.38
C VAL A 102 -8.59 7.37 7.06
N ARG A 103 -7.35 7.10 6.64
CA ARG A 103 -6.17 7.83 7.09
C ARG A 103 -5.07 7.75 6.04
N GLY A 104 -4.34 8.85 5.84
CA GLY A 104 -3.18 8.93 4.96
C GLY A 104 -2.05 9.69 5.63
N ALA A 105 -0.81 9.31 5.30
CA ALA A 105 0.41 10.00 5.70
C ALA A 105 0.86 10.93 4.56
N LEU A 106 1.47 12.05 4.93
CA LEU A 106 2.14 12.92 3.96
C LEU A 106 3.45 12.26 3.50
N CYS A 107 3.93 12.62 2.31
CA CYS A 107 5.14 12.07 1.68
C CYS A 107 6.44 12.18 2.49
N ASN A 108 6.45 12.94 3.60
CA ASN A 108 7.66 13.29 4.35
C ASN A 108 7.64 12.79 5.80
N LEU A 109 6.54 12.15 6.24
CA LEU A 109 6.31 11.75 7.65
C LEU A 109 5.56 10.41 7.68
N ASP A 110 6.29 9.31 7.88
CA ASP A 110 5.70 7.98 8.06
C ASP A 110 5.27 7.75 9.51
N THR A 111 4.30 8.52 9.99
CA THR A 111 3.57 8.13 11.19
C THR A 111 2.09 8.33 10.97
N LEU A 112 1.41 7.24 10.58
CA LEU A 112 -0.03 7.12 10.79
C LEU A 112 -0.23 7.01 12.31
N SER A 113 -0.39 8.14 13.01
CA SER A 113 -0.72 8.08 14.44
C SER A 113 -2.06 7.35 14.59
N THR A 114 -2.20 6.48 15.59
CA THR A 114 -3.44 5.71 15.82
C THR A 114 -4.27 6.30 16.95
N SER A 115 -4.12 7.60 17.23
CA SER A 115 -4.88 8.27 18.28
C SER A 115 -6.37 8.27 17.90
N PHE A 116 -7.15 7.46 18.61
CA PHE A 116 -8.61 7.46 18.63
C PHE A 116 -9.14 8.56 19.54
#